data_AF-A0A7J7YLB5-F1
#
_entry.id   AF-A0A7J7YLB5-F1
#
_cell.length_a   1.000
_cell.length_b   1.000
_cell.length_c   1.000
_cell.angle_alpha   90.00
_cell.angle_beta   90.00
_cell.angle_gamma   90.00
#
_symmetry.space_group_name_H-M   'P 1'
#
loop_
_entity.id
_entity.type
_entity.pdbx_description
1 polymer ?
#
loop_
_entity_poly.entity_id
_entity_poly.type
_entity_poly.pdbx_seq_one_letter_code
_entity_poly.pdbx_strand_id
1 'polypeptide(L)'
;MHSPAQWRSFYRHKLLKWWAQSFLLGVPSVVAGFRNPEGFVCSLKTFPTMQMFEHVRNDRDGWNPSVCMNFCAAFLSFAQNTVVQDDPRLVHLFSWEPGGPVTVSVHRDAPPVFLPTWYVEAMTQELPPPPHDTGP
;
A
#
# COMPACT_ATOMS: atom_id res chain seq x y z
N MET A 1 3.24 -25.59 20.63
CA MET A 1 2.54 -25.97 19.39
C MET A 1 1.36 -25.03 19.21
N HIS A 2 1.19 -24.39 18.05
CA HIS A 2 0.08 -23.43 17.85
C HIS A 2 -1.27 -24.16 17.72
N SER A 3 -2.30 -23.68 18.43
CA SER A 3 -3.63 -24.27 18.33
C SER A 3 -4.31 -23.92 16.99
N PRO A 4 -5.30 -24.71 16.53
CA PRO A 4 -6.05 -24.40 15.32
C PRO A 4 -6.71 -23.01 15.35
N ALA A 5 -7.16 -22.55 16.53
CA ALA A 5 -7.74 -21.22 16.69
C ALA A 5 -6.71 -20.10 16.52
N GLN A 6 -5.49 -20.28 17.03
CA GLN A 6 -4.38 -19.33 16.82
C GLN A 6 -4.02 -19.21 15.34
N TRP A 7 -3.97 -20.32 14.61
CA TRP A 7 -3.74 -20.30 13.17
C TRP A 7 -4.84 -19.58 12.41
N ARG A 8 -6.11 -19.83 12.76
CA ARG A 8 -7.25 -19.15 12.12
C ARG A 8 -7.18 -17.64 12.30
N SER A 9 -6.91 -17.17 13.53
CA SER A 9 -6.72 -15.74 13.80
C SER A 9 -5.54 -15.17 13.02
N PHE A 10 -4.41 -15.88 12.95
CA PHE A 10 -3.26 -15.49 12.16
C PHE A 10 -3.61 -15.36 10.67
N TYR A 11 -4.31 -16.32 10.08
CA TYR A 11 -4.72 -16.30 8.67
C TYR A 11 -5.69 -15.16 8.36
N ARG A 12 -6.66 -14.90 9.24
CA ARG A 12 -7.66 -13.83 9.06
C ARG A 12 -7.06 -12.43 9.17
N HIS A 13 -6.08 -12.21 10.04
CA HIS A 13 -5.64 -10.85 10.38
C HIS A 13 -4.20 -10.53 9.96
N LYS A 14 -3.25 -11.43 10.25
CA LYS A 14 -1.83 -11.17 9.97
C LYS A 14 -1.49 -11.48 8.52
N LEU A 15 -2.00 -12.61 8.01
CA LEU A 15 -1.69 -13.04 6.65
C LEU A 15 -2.25 -12.08 5.59
N LEU A 16 -3.40 -11.42 5.85
CA LEU A 16 -3.92 -10.33 5.01
C LEU A 16 -2.88 -9.23 4.78
N LYS A 17 -2.22 -8.77 5.85
CA LYS A 17 -1.23 -7.68 5.78
C LYS A 17 0.00 -8.12 4.97
N TRP A 18 0.45 -9.35 5.18
CA TRP A 18 1.60 -9.91 4.45
C TRP A 18 1.30 -10.10 2.97
N TRP A 19 0.09 -10.59 2.67
CA TRP A 19 -0.39 -10.72 1.30
C TRP A 19 -0.41 -9.37 0.61
N ALA A 20 -1.06 -8.36 1.20
CA ALA A 20 -1.19 -7.03 0.59
C ALA A 20 0.18 -6.39 0.30
N GLN A 21 1.12 -6.47 1.25
CA GLN A 21 2.47 -5.94 1.08
C GLN A 21 3.23 -6.64 -0.05
N SER A 22 3.21 -7.97 -0.08
CA SER A 22 4.03 -8.75 -1.01
C SER A 22 3.43 -8.82 -2.41
N PHE A 23 2.10 -8.87 -2.49
CA PHE A 23 1.36 -8.93 -3.75
C PHE A 23 1.60 -7.69 -4.61
N LEU A 24 1.51 -6.49 -4.01
CA LEU A 24 1.69 -5.22 -4.74
C LEU A 24 3.08 -5.07 -5.36
N LEU A 25 4.11 -5.62 -4.71
CA LEU A 25 5.50 -5.54 -5.15
C LEU A 25 5.95 -6.75 -5.98
N GLY A 26 5.07 -7.72 -6.23
CA GLY A 26 5.42 -8.96 -6.94
C GLY A 26 6.39 -9.87 -6.16
N VAL A 27 6.48 -9.71 -4.84
CA VAL A 27 7.35 -10.55 -3.99
C VAL A 27 6.71 -11.93 -3.85
N PRO A 28 7.37 -13.02 -4.30
CA PRO A 28 6.70 -14.32 -4.48
C PRO A 28 6.47 -15.09 -3.17
N SER A 29 7.19 -14.76 -2.09
CA SER A 29 7.16 -15.53 -0.85
C SER A 29 7.52 -14.69 0.38
N VAL A 30 6.88 -15.01 1.50
CA VAL A 30 7.22 -14.49 2.83
C VAL A 30 7.71 -15.65 3.69
N VAL A 31 8.92 -15.53 4.24
CA VAL A 31 9.48 -16.52 5.18
C VAL A 31 9.27 -16.01 6.61
N ALA A 32 8.51 -16.75 7.41
CA ALA A 32 8.16 -16.39 8.77
C ALA A 32 8.90 -17.24 9.79
N GLY A 33 9.54 -16.58 10.77
CA GLY A 33 10.03 -17.22 11.98
C GLY A 33 9.03 -17.14 13.12
N PHE A 34 8.61 -18.29 13.66
CA PHE A 34 7.73 -18.35 14.83
C PHE A 34 8.57 -18.41 16.10
N ARG A 35 8.45 -17.36 16.92
CA ARG A 35 9.13 -17.26 18.20
C ARG A 35 8.34 -17.89 19.34
N ASN A 36 9.04 -18.45 20.32
CA ASN A 36 8.48 -18.84 21.61
C ASN A 36 8.29 -17.59 22.53
N PRO A 37 7.63 -17.74 23.68
CA PRO A 37 7.48 -16.66 24.66
C PRO A 37 8.81 -16.09 25.15
N GLU A 38 9.86 -16.91 25.20
CA GLU A 38 11.22 -16.55 25.63
C GLU A 38 11.98 -15.72 24.57
N GLY A 39 11.39 -15.52 23.38
CA GLY A 39 11.93 -14.65 22.33
C GLY A 39 12.78 -15.35 21.27
N PHE A 40 12.94 -16.67 21.35
CA PHE A 40 13.73 -17.45 20.38
C PHE A 40 12.86 -17.93 19.21
N VAL A 41 13.35 -17.77 17.99
CA VAL A 41 12.72 -18.36 16.80
C VAL A 41 13.00 -19.86 16.76
N CYS A 42 11.95 -20.67 16.92
CA CYS A 42 12.07 -22.12 17.01
C CYS A 42 11.60 -22.86 15.76
N SER A 43 10.96 -22.16 14.80
CA SER A 43 10.54 -22.75 13.54
C SER A 43 10.41 -21.71 12.43
N LEU A 44 10.61 -22.16 11.19
CA LEU A 44 10.44 -21.36 9.98
C LEU A 44 9.29 -21.94 9.14
N LYS A 45 8.55 -21.07 8.46
CA LYS A 45 7.56 -21.46 7.45
C LYS A 45 7.55 -20.44 6.32
N THR A 46 7.59 -20.94 5.09
CA THR A 46 7.41 -20.12 3.90
C THR A 46 5.94 -20.07 3.52
N PHE A 47 5.46 -18.87 3.20
CA PHE A 47 4.12 -18.59 2.68
C PHE A 47 4.26 -18.02 1.28
N PRO A 48 3.98 -18.80 0.23
CA PRO A 48 3.90 -18.26 -1.13
C PRO A 48 2.77 -17.23 -1.22
N THR A 49 3.07 -16.03 -1.71
CA THR A 49 2.12 -14.89 -1.71
C THR A 49 0.82 -15.24 -2.41
N MET A 50 0.88 -15.91 -3.57
CA MET A 50 -0.29 -16.31 -4.35
C MET A 50 -1.14 -17.41 -3.70
N GLN A 51 -0.62 -18.11 -2.69
CA GLN A 51 -1.34 -19.17 -1.98
C GLN A 51 -1.91 -18.70 -0.63
N MET A 52 -1.59 -17.48 -0.18
CA MET A 52 -2.02 -16.99 1.14
C MET A 52 -3.55 -16.95 1.29
N PHE A 53 -4.27 -16.61 0.21
CA PHE A 53 -5.73 -16.55 0.22
C PHE A 53 -6.38 -17.94 0.41
N GLU A 54 -5.70 -19.03 0.01
CA GLU A 54 -6.25 -20.38 0.16
C GLU A 54 -6.58 -20.74 1.61
N HIS A 55 -5.85 -20.16 2.57
CA HIS A 55 -6.10 -20.36 3.99
C HIS A 55 -7.42 -19.79 4.50
N VAL A 56 -8.04 -18.86 3.76
CA VAL A 56 -9.28 -18.18 4.15
C VAL A 56 -10.35 -18.19 3.05
N ARG A 57 -10.11 -18.86 1.91
CA ARG A 57 -11.02 -18.89 0.75
C ARG A 57 -12.45 -19.31 1.11
N ASN A 58 -12.58 -20.30 2.00
CA ASN A 58 -13.88 -20.83 2.46
C ASN A 58 -14.21 -20.39 3.90
N ASP A 59 -13.49 -19.40 4.44
CA ASP A 59 -13.74 -18.88 5.78
C ASP A 59 -14.73 -17.71 5.72
N ARG A 60 -15.86 -17.83 6.43
CA ARG A 60 -16.89 -16.79 6.49
C ARG A 60 -16.38 -15.44 7.00
N ASP A 61 -15.40 -15.45 7.90
CA ASP A 61 -14.78 -14.22 8.42
C ASP A 61 -13.38 -13.97 7.78
N GLY A 62 -13.13 -14.63 6.64
CA GLY A 62 -11.94 -14.44 5.83
C GLY A 62 -11.95 -13.13 5.06
N TRP A 63 -10.77 -12.67 4.68
CA TRP A 63 -10.59 -11.55 3.75
C TRP A 63 -10.57 -12.05 2.30
N ASN A 64 -10.86 -11.16 1.35
CA ASN A 64 -10.91 -11.50 -0.07
C ASN A 64 -10.02 -10.54 -0.90
N PRO A 65 -9.03 -11.05 -1.67
CA PRO A 65 -8.16 -10.26 -2.53
C PRO A 65 -8.90 -9.27 -3.44
N SER A 66 -10.02 -9.71 -4.03
CA SER A 66 -10.81 -8.87 -4.94
C SER A 66 -11.45 -7.69 -4.20
N VAL A 67 -11.87 -7.86 -2.95
CA VAL A 67 -12.40 -6.75 -2.14
C VAL A 67 -11.30 -5.71 -1.89
N CYS A 68 -10.09 -6.16 -1.53
CA CYS A 68 -8.95 -5.27 -1.32
C CYS A 68 -8.58 -4.48 -2.59
N MET A 69 -8.48 -5.17 -3.73
CA MET A 69 -8.09 -4.53 -4.99
C MET A 69 -9.19 -3.63 -5.57
N ASN A 70 -10.46 -4.04 -5.48
CA ASN A 70 -11.58 -3.21 -5.94
C ASN A 70 -11.70 -1.93 -5.09
N PHE A 71 -11.53 -2.02 -3.77
CA PHE A 71 -11.49 -0.84 -2.92
C PHE A 71 -10.31 0.07 -3.28
N CYS A 72 -9.11 -0.49 -3.47
CA CYS A 72 -7.93 0.28 -3.87
C CYS A 72 -8.15 1.01 -5.20
N ALA A 73 -8.67 0.31 -6.22
CA ALA A 73 -9.01 0.91 -7.51
C ALA A 73 -10.06 2.03 -7.37
N ALA A 74 -11.12 1.80 -6.60
CA ALA A 74 -12.16 2.80 -6.34
C ALA A 74 -11.59 4.04 -5.62
N PHE A 75 -10.69 3.84 -4.65
CA PHE A 75 -10.02 4.92 -3.95
C PHE A 75 -9.10 5.73 -4.88
N LEU A 76 -8.32 5.07 -5.74
CA LEU A 76 -7.46 5.76 -6.72
C LEU A 76 -8.31 6.59 -7.70
N SER A 77 -9.41 6.04 -8.21
CA SER A 77 -10.35 6.78 -9.05
C SER A 77 -10.99 7.96 -8.31
N PHE A 78 -11.37 7.77 -7.05
CA PHE A 78 -11.90 8.84 -6.20
C PHE A 78 -10.87 9.95 -6.00
N ALA A 79 -9.62 9.59 -5.71
CA ALA A 79 -8.54 10.55 -5.51
C ALA A 79 -8.25 11.35 -6.80
N GLN A 80 -8.14 10.68 -7.95
CA GLN A 80 -7.94 11.34 -9.24
C GLN A 80 -9.06 12.30 -9.61
N ASN A 81 -10.32 11.91 -9.38
CA ASN A 81 -11.47 12.78 -9.66
C ASN A 81 -11.61 13.94 -8.66
N THR A 82 -11.02 13.83 -7.47
CA THR A 82 -11.07 14.86 -6.42
C THR A 82 -9.95 15.89 -6.60
N VAL A 83 -8.74 15.46 -6.94
CA VAL A 83 -7.56 16.34 -7.08
C VAL A 83 -7.50 16.87 -8.52
N VAL A 84 -8.31 17.87 -8.82
CA VAL A 84 -8.42 18.45 -10.18
C VAL A 84 -7.42 19.58 -10.45
N GLN A 85 -6.86 20.19 -9.40
CA GLN A 85 -5.89 21.28 -9.53
C GLN A 85 -4.46 20.72 -9.53
N ASP A 86 -3.69 21.07 -10.56
CA ASP A 86 -2.25 20.80 -10.62
C ASP A 86 -1.49 21.92 -9.90
N ASP A 87 -1.30 21.74 -8.59
CA ASP A 87 -0.59 22.68 -7.73
C ASP A 87 0.20 21.90 -6.66
N PRO A 88 1.55 21.89 -6.71
CA PRO A 88 2.36 21.11 -5.77
C PRO A 88 2.29 21.61 -4.32
N ARG A 89 1.69 22.79 -4.08
CA ARG A 89 1.46 23.38 -2.75
C ARG A 89 0.07 23.09 -2.20
N LEU A 90 -0.80 22.48 -3.00
CA LEU A 90 -2.17 22.14 -2.63
C LEU A 90 -2.26 20.66 -2.24
N VAL A 91 -2.81 20.39 -1.06
CA VAL A 91 -2.99 19.01 -0.57
C VAL A 91 -4.46 18.73 -0.31
N HIS A 92 -4.97 17.69 -0.97
CA HIS A 92 -6.21 17.04 -0.58
C HIS A 92 -5.87 15.91 0.40
N LEU A 93 -6.20 16.12 1.67
CA LEU A 93 -5.99 15.14 2.72
C LEU A 93 -7.19 14.21 2.80
N PHE A 94 -6.96 12.94 2.46
CA PHE A 94 -7.94 11.85 2.57
C PHE A 94 -7.84 11.21 3.96
N SER A 95 -8.89 11.36 4.77
CA SER A 95 -8.96 10.83 6.14
C SER A 95 -9.91 9.64 6.20
N TRP A 96 -9.59 8.63 7.00
CA TRP A 96 -10.42 7.44 7.15
C TRP A 96 -10.32 6.88 8.56
N GLU A 97 -11.47 6.46 9.09
CA GLU A 97 -11.59 5.78 10.39
C GLU A 97 -12.43 4.49 10.23
N PRO A 98 -12.17 3.44 11.03
CA PRO A 98 -12.94 2.20 10.98
C PRO A 98 -14.45 2.44 11.15
N GLY A 99 -15.24 1.93 10.20
CA GLY A 99 -16.70 2.07 10.19
C GLY A 99 -17.21 3.34 9.50
N GLY A 100 -16.33 4.29 9.16
CA GLY A 100 -16.67 5.50 8.42
C GLY A 100 -16.26 5.46 6.94
N PRO A 101 -16.79 6.39 6.11
CA PRO A 101 -16.30 6.60 4.76
C PRO A 101 -14.95 7.33 4.77
N VAL A 102 -14.26 7.34 3.63
CA VAL A 102 -13.13 8.25 3.39
C VAL A 102 -13.68 9.68 3.25
N THR A 103 -13.11 10.64 3.98
CA THR A 103 -13.45 12.06 3.91
C THR A 103 -12.28 12.86 3.34
N VAL A 104 -12.53 14.08 2.86
CA VAL A 104 -11.52 14.93 2.20
C VAL A 104 -11.52 16.31 2.84
N SER A 105 -10.31 16.84 3.09
CA SER A 105 -10.07 18.24 3.46
C SER A 105 -8.97 18.85 2.59
N VAL A 106 -9.00 20.15 2.37
CA VAL A 106 -8.07 20.85 1.45
C VAL A 106 -7.19 21.81 2.24
N HIS A 107 -5.88 21.77 1.98
CA HIS A 107 -4.85 22.53 2.70
C HIS A 107 -3.84 23.16 1.74
N ARG A 108 -3.26 24.31 2.11
CA ARG A 108 -2.31 25.07 1.28
C ARG A 108 -1.18 25.66 2.15
N ASP A 109 0.05 25.64 1.65
CA ASP A 109 1.22 26.43 2.12
C ASP A 109 1.81 26.21 3.53
N ALA A 110 1.69 25.01 4.10
CA ALA A 110 2.36 24.53 5.32
C ALA A 110 2.05 23.02 5.48
N PRO A 111 2.58 22.26 6.47
CA PRO A 111 2.16 20.87 6.67
C PRO A 111 0.63 20.79 6.61
N PRO A 112 0.07 20.03 5.66
CA PRO A 112 0.58 18.77 5.09
C PRO A 112 1.28 18.80 3.71
N VAL A 113 1.82 19.91 3.20
CA VAL A 113 2.60 19.90 1.94
C VAL A 113 3.81 18.96 2.03
N PHE A 114 3.95 18.03 1.08
CA PHE A 114 4.96 16.96 1.11
C PHE A 114 5.90 16.94 -0.10
N LEU A 115 5.60 17.68 -1.17
CA LEU A 115 6.50 17.81 -2.32
C LEU A 115 7.59 18.84 -1.98
N PRO A 116 8.86 18.42 -1.86
CA PRO A 116 9.94 19.34 -1.50
C PRO A 116 10.29 20.25 -2.69
N THR A 117 10.74 21.47 -2.40
CA THR A 117 11.04 22.48 -3.43
C THR A 117 12.05 21.99 -4.46
N TRP A 118 13.11 21.28 -4.02
CA TRP A 118 14.13 20.74 -4.94
C TRP A 118 13.55 19.80 -6.00
N TYR A 119 12.50 19.03 -5.67
CA TYR A 119 11.87 18.11 -6.62
C TYR A 119 11.01 18.87 -7.62
N VAL A 120 10.22 19.83 -7.12
CA VAL A 120 9.36 20.69 -7.95
C VAL A 120 10.22 21.50 -8.92
N GLU A 121 11.29 22.12 -8.44
CA GLU A 121 12.24 22.89 -9.25
C GLU A 121 12.88 22.03 -10.34
N ALA A 122 13.37 20.83 -9.99
CA ALA A 122 14.00 19.92 -10.95
C ALA A 122 13.03 19.41 -12.03
N MET A 123 11.75 19.19 -11.70
CA MET A 123 10.74 18.72 -12.65
C MET A 123 10.14 19.84 -13.51
N THR A 124 10.25 21.10 -13.06
CA THR A 124 9.74 22.27 -13.80
C THR A 124 10.79 22.84 -14.75
N GLN A 125 12.08 22.67 -14.44
CA GLN A 125 13.16 22.98 -15.37
C GLN A 125 13.19 21.93 -16.47
N GLU A 126 12.62 22.23 -17.63
CA GLU A 126 12.72 21.37 -18.82
C GLU A 126 14.20 20.99 -19.08
N LEU A 127 14.43 19.74 -19.48
CA LEU A 127 15.71 19.31 -20.06
C LEU A 127 16.18 20.36 -21.08
N PRO A 128 17.46 20.75 -21.09
CA PRO A 128 17.96 21.69 -22.08
C PRO A 128 17.62 21.19 -23.49
N PRO A 129 17.24 22.08 -24.43
CA PRO A 129 16.94 21.66 -25.79
C PRO A 129 18.12 20.87 -26.36
N PRO A 130 17.87 19.82 -27.17
CA PRO A 130 18.95 19.09 -27.81
C PRO A 130 19.85 20.09 -28.56
N PRO A 131 21.17 19.92 -28.52
CA PRO A 131 22.07 20.86 -29.18
C PRO A 131 21.63 20.99 -30.64
N HIS A 132 21.36 22.23 -31.06
CA HIS A 132 21.19 22.52 -32.48
C HIS A 132 22.50 22.11 -33.16
N ASP A 133 22.43 21.07 -33.98
CA ASP A 133 23.51 20.70 -34.90
C ASP A 133 23.69 21.87 -35.88
N THR A 134 24.53 22.83 -35.51
CA THR A 134 25.14 23.77 -36.44
C THR A 134 26.41 23.14 -36.98
N GLY A 135 26.23 22.11 -37.80
CA GLY A 135 27.26 21.59 -38.67
C GLY A 135 27.35 22.42 -39.98
N PRO A 136 28.56 22.63 -40.52
CA PRO A 136 28.88 23.59 -41.58
C PRO A 136 28.29 23.27 -42.96
#